data_AF-A0A8T4SRT2-F1
#
_entry.id   AF-A0A8T4SRT2-F1
#
_cell.length_a   1.000
_cell.length_b   1.000
_cell.length_c   1.000
_cell.angle_alpha   90.00
_cell.angle_beta   90.00
_cell.angle_gamma   90.00
#
_symmetry.space_group_name_H-M   'P 1'
#
loop_
_entity.id
_entity.type
_entity.pdbx_description
1 polymer ?
#
loop_
_entity_poly.entity_id
_entity_poly.type
_entity_poly.pdbx_seq_one_letter_code
_entity_poly.pdbx_strand_id
1 'polypeptide(L)' 'MGIKWLAKKLRLAKKSRQRRWAPFWTVPKIYGKGRRVHPGRHTAVKRNWKRTRIKA' A
#
# COMPACT_ATOMS: atom_id res chain seq x y z
N MET A 1 -13.45 -7.18 21.35
CA MET A 1 -13.22 -6.26 20.20
C MET A 1 -14.29 -5.18 20.28
N GLY A 2 -13.91 -3.92 20.53
CA GLY A 2 -14.89 -2.84 20.74
C GLY A 2 -15.47 -2.27 19.44
N ILE A 3 -16.66 -1.66 19.54
CA ILE A 3 -17.28 -0.90 18.45
C ILE A 3 -16.32 0.22 18.04
N LYS A 4 -16.03 0.31 16.74
CA LYS A 4 -15.18 1.37 16.17
C LYS A 4 -16.04 2.40 15.47
N TRP A 5 -15.78 3.67 15.76
CA TRP A 5 -16.33 4.81 15.01
C TRP A 5 -16.07 4.67 13.50
N LEU A 6 -17.01 5.16 12.69
CA LEU A 6 -16.92 5.08 11.23
C LEU A 6 -15.62 5.68 10.68
N ALA A 7 -15.20 6.84 11.19
CA ALA A 7 -13.95 7.49 10.80
C ALA A 7 -12.73 6.56 10.99
N LYS A 8 -12.68 5.84 12.12
CA LYS A 8 -11.61 4.86 12.39
C LYS A 8 -11.66 3.69 11.40
N LYS A 9 -12.86 3.18 11.06
CA LYS A 9 -13.02 2.12 10.05
C LYS A 9 -12.51 2.56 8.68
N LEU A 10 -12.84 3.77 8.24
CA LEU A 10 -12.38 4.33 6.96
C LEU A 10 -10.85 4.49 6.90
N ARG A 11 -10.24 5.00 7.97
CA ARG A 11 -8.77 5.10 8.09
C ARG A 11 -8.12 3.72 7.99
N LEU A 12 -8.63 2.73 8.72
CA LEU A 12 -8.13 1.36 8.66
C LEU A 12 -8.30 0.73 7.27
N ALA A 13 -9.43 0.95 6.59
CA ALA A 13 -9.66 0.48 5.23
C ALA A 13 -8.67 1.09 4.23
N LYS A 14 -8.38 2.39 4.33
CA LYS A 14 -7.32 3.04 3.54
C LYS A 14 -5.95 2.40 3.80
N LYS A 15 -5.58 2.17 5.07
CA LYS A 15 -4.31 1.52 5.44
C LYS A 15 -4.23 0.05 5.01
N SER A 16 -5.37 -0.64 4.88
CA SER A 16 -5.42 -2.01 4.33
C SER A 16 -5.08 -2.02 2.83
N ARG A 17 -5.67 -1.10 2.06
CA ARG A 17 -5.39 -0.96 0.61
C ARG A 17 -3.92 -0.64 0.30
N GLN A 18 -3.28 0.17 1.15
CA GLN A 18 -1.85 0.53 1.04
C GLN A 18 -0.87 -0.63 1.30
N ARG A 19 -1.33 -1.86 1.62
CA ARG A 19 -0.44 -3.02 1.80
C ARG A 19 0.06 -3.59 0.46
N ARG A 20 -0.68 -3.37 -0.61
CA ARG A 20 -0.39 -3.92 -1.94
C ARG A 20 0.83 -3.22 -2.55
N TRP A 21 1.54 -3.93 -3.44
CA TRP A 21 2.55 -3.27 -4.27
C TRP A 21 1.89 -2.33 -5.28
N ALA A 22 2.68 -1.41 -5.82
CA ALA A 22 2.31 -0.68 -7.01
C ALA A 22 1.91 -1.68 -8.12
N PRO A 23 0.93 -1.35 -8.97
CA PRO A 23 0.53 -2.23 -10.06
C PRO A 23 1.66 -2.42 -11.08
N PHE A 24 1.77 -3.59 -11.70
CA PHE A 24 2.79 -3.86 -12.72
C PHE A 24 2.74 -2.86 -13.89
N TRP A 25 1.54 -2.48 -14.32
CA TRP A 25 1.35 -1.51 -15.42
C TRP A 25 1.96 -0.13 -15.15
N THR A 26 2.27 0.21 -13.88
CA THR A 26 2.95 1.47 -13.56
C THR A 26 4.44 1.45 -13.88
N VAL A 27 5.06 0.26 -13.99
CA VAL A 27 6.47 0.09 -14.36
C VAL A 27 6.78 0.73 -15.71
N PRO A 28 6.09 0.41 -16.81
CA PRO A 28 6.36 1.04 -18.10
C PRO A 28 6.06 2.54 -18.13
N LYS A 29 5.13 3.02 -17.28
CA LYS A 29 4.79 4.45 -17.18
C LYS A 29 5.92 5.28 -16.54
N ILE A 30 6.61 4.72 -15.56
CA ILE A 30 7.66 5.43 -14.79
C ILE A 30 9.04 5.21 -15.42
N TYR A 31 9.36 3.97 -15.81
CA TYR A 31 10.71 3.59 -16.24
C TYR A 31 10.85 3.43 -17.76
N GLY A 32 9.74 3.53 -18.51
CA GLY A 32 9.72 3.26 -19.95
C GLY A 32 9.52 1.78 -20.29
N LYS A 33 9.25 1.52 -21.57
CA LYS A 33 8.98 0.17 -22.10
C LYS A 33 10.24 -0.72 -22.02
N GLY A 34 10.04 -2.01 -21.78
CA GLY A 34 11.12 -3.02 -21.80
C GLY A 34 11.95 -3.12 -20.51
N ARG A 35 11.76 -2.24 -19.52
CA ARG A 35 12.46 -2.31 -18.24
C ARG A 35 11.85 -3.38 -17.31
N ARG A 36 12.67 -4.31 -16.84
CA ARG A 36 12.31 -5.37 -15.88
C ARG A 36 12.46 -4.92 -14.43
N VAL A 37 11.80 -3.82 -14.05
CA VAL A 37 11.85 -3.29 -12.68
C VAL A 37 10.67 -3.84 -11.87
N HIS A 38 10.96 -4.39 -10.69
CA HIS A 38 9.91 -4.87 -9.79
C HIS A 38 9.12 -3.69 -9.19
N PRO A 39 7.77 -3.70 -9.17
CA PRO A 39 6.96 -2.56 -8.72
C PRO A 39 7.16 -2.17 -7.25
N GLY A 40 7.72 -3.08 -6.45
CA GLY A 40 8.18 -2.77 -5.10
C GLY A 40 9.20 -1.63 -5.05
N ARG A 41 9.94 -1.36 -6.14
CA ARG A 41 10.99 -0.34 -6.20
C ARG A 41 10.47 1.09 -6.09
N HIS A 42 9.26 1.36 -6.61
CA HIS A 42 8.55 2.64 -6.52
C HIS A 42 7.25 2.56 -5.69
N THR A 43 7.04 1.47 -4.96
CA THR A 43 5.95 1.42 -3.99
C THR A 43 6.33 2.29 -2.79
N ALA A 44 5.80 3.52 -2.72
CA ALA A 44 6.15 4.48 -1.66
C ALA A 44 5.77 4.00 -0.25
N VAL A 45 4.64 3.31 -0.12
CA VAL A 45 4.14 2.81 1.16
C VAL A 45 3.91 1.31 1.06
N LYS A 46 4.76 0.53 1.73
CA LYS A 46 4.57 -0.91 1.99
C LYS A 46 4.53 -1.11 3.49
N ARG A 47 3.64 -1.96 3.99
CA ARG A 47 3.49 -2.18 5.43
C ARG A 47 3.34 -3.65 5.76
N ASN A 48 3.92 -4.06 6.89
CA ASN A 48 3.68 -5.34 7.53
C ASN A 48 2.96 -5.13 8.87
N TRP A 49 1.98 -5.97 9.18
CA TRP A 49 1.18 -5.92 10.40
C TRP A 49 2.00 -6.27 11.66
N LYS A 50 2.99 -7.17 11.54
CA LYS A 50 3.90 -7.50 12.66
C LYS A 50 4.95 -6.42 12.93
N ARG A 51 5.45 -5.76 11.87
CA ARG A 51 6.56 -4.80 11.99
C ARG A 51 6.11 -3.35 12.21
N THR A 52 4.91 -2.97 11.77
CA THR A 52 4.47 -1.57 11.81
C THR A 52 3.05 -1.45 12.35
N ARG A 53 2.93 -0.83 13.52
CA ARG A 53 1.66 -0.52 14.19
C ARG A 53 0.94 0.62 13.47
N ILE A 54 -0.39 0.51 13.33
CA ILE A 54 -1.22 1.55 12.71
C ILE A 54 -1.62 2.57 13.78
N LYS A 55 -1.30 3.84 13.56
CA LYS A 55 -1.90 4.96 14.31
C LYS A 55 -3.15 5.42 13.53
N ALA A 56 -4.35 5.05 14.00
CA ALA A 56 -5.63 5.33 13.35
C ALA A 56 -6.79 5.43 14.33
#